data_AF-Q6SHI4-F1
#
_entry.id   AF-Q6SHI4-F1
#
_cell.length_a   1.000
_cell.length_b   1.000
_cell.length_c   1.000
_cell.angle_alpha   90.00
_cell.angle_beta   90.00
_cell.angle_gamma   90.00
#
_symmetry.space_group_name_H-M   'P 1'
#
loop_
_entity.id
_entity.type
_entity.pdbx_description
1 polymer ?
#
loop_
_entity_poly.entity_id
_entity_poly.type
_entity_poly.pdbx_seq_one_letter_code
_entity_poly.pdbx_strand_id
1 'polypeptide(L)'
;MDKDDKLIEFDSKYPHTLPEDWKDKLAPTVYEVLATSNTLKKMYAEQVKDIEKGVISVELGEENLRNIATNYQTIKNLLFQPR
;
A
#
# COMPACT_ATOMS: atom_id res chain seq x y z
N MET A 1 13.40 -37.20 -14.46
CA MET A 1 13.12 -37.34 -13.02
C MET A 1 13.12 -35.94 -12.46
N ASP A 2 11.93 -35.37 -12.44
CA ASP A 2 11.61 -34.06 -11.90
C ASP A 2 11.98 -34.01 -10.42
N LYS A 3 12.68 -32.95 -10.05
CA LYS A 3 12.70 -32.48 -8.67
C LYS A 3 12.34 -31.01 -8.70
N ASP A 4 11.06 -30.74 -8.47
CA ASP A 4 10.49 -29.49 -7.98
C ASP A 4 11.08 -29.14 -6.59
N ASP A 5 12.41 -29.12 -6.48
CA ASP A 5 13.15 -28.75 -5.27
C ASP A 5 13.13 -27.22 -5.16
N LYS A 6 11.98 -26.69 -4.73
CA LYS A 6 11.77 -25.45 -3.93
C LYS A 6 10.32 -24.92 -4.02
N LEU A 7 9.32 -25.78 -4.00
CA LEU A 7 7.98 -25.30 -3.62
C LEU A 7 8.06 -24.83 -2.16
N ILE A 8 7.84 -23.54 -1.94
CA ILE A 8 7.73 -22.97 -0.59
C ILE A 8 6.55 -23.68 0.07
N GLU A 9 6.81 -24.38 1.18
CA GLU A 9 5.73 -25.04 1.93
C GLU A 9 4.71 -24.01 2.37
N PHE A 10 3.43 -24.31 2.15
CA PHE A 10 2.32 -23.47 2.58
C PHE A 10 2.30 -23.42 4.12
N ASP A 11 2.70 -22.29 4.69
CA ASP A 11 2.55 -22.03 6.12
C ASP A 11 1.23 -21.27 6.34
N SER A 12 0.30 -21.91 7.07
CA SER A 12 -1.02 -21.37 7.38
C SER A 12 -1.01 -20.08 8.21
N LYS A 13 0.17 -19.62 8.66
CA LYS A 13 0.36 -18.30 9.29
C LYS A 13 0.52 -17.16 8.29
N TYR A 14 0.81 -17.45 7.03
CA TYR A 14 1.06 -16.48 5.95
C TYR A 14 0.00 -16.40 4.82
N PRO A 15 -1.29 -16.80 5.00
CA PRO A 15 -2.28 -16.76 3.91
C PRO A 15 -2.63 -15.32 3.48
N HIS A 16 -2.01 -14.33 4.11
CA HIS A 16 -2.30 -12.92 3.97
C HIS A 16 -1.06 -12.09 3.66
N THR A 17 0.11 -12.66 3.37
CA THR A 17 1.28 -11.90 2.87
C THR A 17 1.37 -11.96 1.35
N LEU A 18 1.98 -10.94 0.74
CA LEU A 18 2.15 -10.91 -0.72
C LEU A 18 3.07 -12.07 -1.19
N PRO A 19 2.82 -12.66 -2.37
CA PRO A 19 3.62 -13.75 -2.90
C PRO A 19 5.13 -13.50 -2.96
N GLU A 20 5.50 -12.26 -3.27
CA GLU A 20 6.90 -11.82 -3.37
C GLU A 20 7.61 -11.82 -2.00
N ASP A 21 6.83 -11.75 -0.92
CA ASP A 21 7.30 -11.54 0.44
C ASP A 21 7.18 -12.77 1.35
N TRP A 22 6.79 -13.93 0.82
CA TRP A 22 6.57 -15.16 1.61
C TRP A 22 7.78 -15.62 2.44
N LYS A 23 9.00 -15.14 2.14
CA LYS A 23 10.22 -15.51 2.86
C LYS A 23 10.57 -14.54 4.01
N ASP A 24 9.95 -13.36 4.06
CA ASP A 24 10.22 -12.35 5.08
C ASP A 24 9.05 -12.28 6.08
N LYS A 25 9.35 -12.56 7.34
CA LYS A 25 8.36 -12.58 8.42
C LYS A 25 7.95 -11.17 8.88
N LEU A 26 8.72 -10.15 8.52
CA LEU A 26 8.45 -8.76 8.83
C LEU A 26 7.70 -8.05 7.68
N ALA A 27 7.47 -8.75 6.58
CA ALA A 27 6.76 -8.18 5.45
C ALA A 27 5.30 -7.88 5.81
N PRO A 28 4.75 -6.77 5.29
CA PRO A 28 3.39 -6.38 5.56
C PRO A 28 2.40 -7.38 4.96
N THR A 29 1.35 -7.65 5.72
CA THR A 29 0.21 -8.41 5.23
C THR A 29 -0.60 -7.57 4.24
N VAL A 30 -1.31 -8.23 3.32
CA VAL A 30 -2.32 -7.65 2.43
C VAL A 30 -3.31 -6.80 3.22
N TYR A 31 -3.70 -7.21 4.44
CA TYR A 31 -4.57 -6.40 5.30
C TYR A 31 -3.93 -5.09 5.74
N GLU A 32 -2.66 -5.11 6.16
CA GLU A 32 -1.92 -3.89 6.52
C GLU A 32 -1.72 -2.96 5.32
N VAL A 33 -1.43 -3.53 4.15
CA VAL A 33 -1.32 -2.77 2.90
C VAL A 33 -2.66 -2.13 2.52
N LEU A 34 -3.78 -2.88 2.62
CA LEU A 34 -5.13 -2.36 2.38
C LEU A 34 -5.55 -1.31 3.40
N ALA A 35 -5.22 -1.50 4.69
CA ALA A 35 -5.49 -0.54 5.74
C ALA A 35 -4.74 0.79 5.46
N THR A 36 -3.47 0.70 5.10
CA THR A 36 -2.65 1.85 4.70
C THR A 36 -3.26 2.56 3.49
N SER A 37 -3.68 1.83 2.45
CA SER A 37 -4.35 2.38 1.27
C SER A 37 -5.62 3.17 1.64
N ASN A 38 -6.44 2.64 2.54
CA ASN A 38 -7.65 3.32 3.01
C ASN A 38 -7.33 4.56 3.85
N THR A 39 -6.28 4.52 4.67
CA THR A 39 -5.81 5.69 5.42
C THR A 39 -5.36 6.81 4.47
N LEU A 40 -4.59 6.49 3.41
CA LEU A 40 -4.18 7.48 2.42
C LEU A 40 -5.38 8.13 1.70
N LYS A 41 -6.42 7.36 1.38
CA LYS A 41 -7.67 7.93 0.82
C LYS A 41 -8.34 8.93 1.76
N LYS A 42 -8.38 8.62 3.07
CA LYS A 42 -8.93 9.52 4.08
C LYS A 42 -8.10 10.79 4.19
N MET A 43 -6.78 10.67 4.29
CA MET A 43 -5.86 11.80 4.33
C MET A 43 -6.00 12.71 3.11
N TYR A 44 -6.17 12.14 1.91
CA TYR A 44 -6.43 12.92 0.70
C TYR A 44 -7.71 13.75 0.84
N ALA A 45 -8.82 13.11 1.25
CA ALA A 45 -10.11 13.79 1.41
C ALA A 45 -10.09 14.87 2.51
N GLU A 46 -9.34 14.65 3.59
CA GLU A 46 -9.13 15.65 4.65
C GLU A 46 -8.30 16.82 4.15
N GLN A 47 -7.19 16.55 3.45
CA GLN A 47 -6.33 17.58 2.88
C GLN A 47 -7.07 18.47 1.87
N VAL A 48 -7.96 17.90 1.05
CA VAL A 48 -8.84 18.68 0.16
C VAL A 48 -9.75 19.61 0.96
N LYS A 49 -10.39 19.10 2.03
CA LYS A 49 -11.25 19.93 2.90
C LYS A 49 -10.47 21.05 3.58
N ASP A 50 -9.23 20.80 3.99
CA ASP A 50 -8.39 21.81 4.64
C ASP A 50 -7.98 22.93 3.69
N ILE A 51 -7.73 22.60 2.41
CA ILE A 51 -7.52 23.59 1.35
C ILE A 51 -8.79 24.42 1.12
N GLU A 52 -9.94 23.76 0.96
CA GLU A 52 -11.23 24.43 0.72
C GLU A 52 -11.64 25.37 1.86
N LYS A 53 -11.29 25.02 3.10
CA LYS A 53 -11.56 25.85 4.28
C LYS A 53 -10.49 26.92 4.54
N GLY A 54 -9.41 26.95 3.77
CA GLY A 54 -8.28 27.87 3.98
C GLY A 54 -7.51 27.62 5.29
N VAL A 55 -7.57 26.40 5.83
CA VAL A 55 -6.80 26.00 7.02
C VAL A 55 -5.31 25.86 6.69
N ILE A 56 -5.01 25.55 5.43
CA ILE A 56 -3.67 25.42 4.87
C ILE A 56 -3.57 26.24 3.57
N SER A 57 -2.38 26.70 3.23
CA SER A 57 -2.16 27.35 1.93
C SER A 57 -2.39 26.37 0.79
N VAL A 58 -2.89 26.87 -0.33
CA VAL A 58 -3.13 26.06 -1.55
C VAL A 58 -1.84 25.38 -2.00
N GLU A 59 -0.72 26.12 -2.03
CA GLU A 59 0.58 25.59 -2.48
C GLU A 59 1.05 24.40 -1.65
N LEU A 60 1.05 24.54 -0.32
CA LEU A 60 1.47 23.46 0.58
C LEU A 60 0.45 22.30 0.57
N GLY A 61 -0.84 22.62 0.48
CA GLY A 61 -1.89 21.62 0.39
C GLY A 61 -1.78 20.76 -0.88
N GLU A 62 -1.50 21.37 -2.03
CA GLU A 62 -1.27 20.66 -3.28
C GLU A 62 -0.01 19.79 -3.24
N GLU A 63 1.06 20.25 -2.60
CA GLU A 63 2.26 19.44 -2.39
C GLU A 63 1.94 18.19 -1.54
N ASN A 64 1.21 18.36 -0.44
CA ASN A 64 0.75 17.24 0.38
C ASN A 64 -0.12 16.26 -0.40
N LEU A 65 -1.05 16.75 -1.23
CA LEU A 65 -1.88 15.91 -2.09
C LEU A 65 -1.04 15.10 -3.09
N ARG A 66 0.00 15.70 -3.69
CA ARG A 66 0.94 15.00 -4.60
C ARG A 66 1.69 13.88 -3.88
N ASN A 67 2.13 14.11 -2.65
CA ASN A 67 2.81 13.10 -1.83
C ASN A 67 1.87 11.93 -1.47
N ILE A 68 0.64 12.24 -1.04
CA ILE A 68 -0.37 11.22 -0.73
C ILE A 68 -0.71 10.39 -1.99
N ALA A 69 -0.88 11.05 -3.13
CA ALA A 69 -1.17 10.37 -4.41
C ALA A 69 -0.02 9.46 -4.85
N THR A 70 1.23 9.92 -4.71
CA THR A 70 2.43 9.12 -5.03
C THR A 70 2.49 7.86 -4.14
N ASN A 71 2.31 8.01 -2.83
CA ASN A 71 2.29 6.87 -1.89
C ASN A 71 1.16 5.89 -2.22
N TYR A 72 -0.01 6.40 -2.61
CA TYR A 72 -1.14 5.57 -3.01
C TYR A 72 -0.84 4.75 -4.27
N GLN A 73 -0.20 5.36 -5.28
CA GLN A 73 0.19 4.63 -6.50
C GLN A 73 1.23 3.55 -6.20
N THR A 74 2.22 3.83 -5.34
CA THR A 74 3.20 2.83 -4.90
C THR A 74 2.51 1.61 -4.28
N ILE A 75 1.56 1.83 -3.36
CA ILE A 75 0.80 0.74 -2.73
C ILE A 75 -0.06 -0.01 -3.75
N LYS A 76 -0.70 0.70 -4.68
CA LYS A 76 -1.50 0.08 -5.74
C LYS A 76 -0.63 -0.83 -6.61
N ASN A 77 0.59 -0.41 -6.95
CA ASN A 77 1.50 -1.22 -7.76
C ASN A 77 1.95 -2.49 -7.04
N LEU A 78 2.15 -2.45 -5.71
CA LEU A 78 2.44 -3.64 -4.90
C LEU A 78 1.29 -4.66 -4.93
N LEU A 79 0.04 -4.18 -4.90
CA LEU A 79 -1.14 -5.05 -4.88
C LEU A 79 -1.56 -5.58 -6.25
N PHE A 80 -1.23 -4.86 -7.33
CA PHE A 80 -1.77 -5.10 -8.67
C PHE A 80 -0.70 -5.05 -9.77
N GLN A 81 0.42 -5.75 -9.55
CA GLN A 81 1.46 -5.96 -10.58
C GLN A 81 0.81 -6.42 -11.91
N PRO A 82 1.15 -5.81 -13.06
CA PRO A 82 0.70 -6.30 -14.36
C PRO A 82 1.18 -7.74 -14.57
N ARG A 83 0.27 -8.62 -15.00
CA ARG A 83 0.58 -10.01 -15.36
C ARG A 83 1.24 -10.11 -16.73
#